data_AF-A0A2V2RXJ1-F1
#
_entry.id   AF-A0A2V2RXJ1-F1
#
_cell.length_a   1.000
_cell.length_b   1.000
_cell.length_c   1.000
_cell.angle_alpha   90.00
_cell.angle_beta   90.00
_cell.angle_gamma   90.00
#
_symmetry.space_group_name_H-M   'P 1'
#
loop_
_entity.id
_entity.type
_entity.pdbx_description
1 polymer ?
#
loop_
_entity_poly.entity_id
_entity_poly.type
_entity_poly.pdbx_seq_one_letter_code
_entity_poly.pdbx_strand_id
1 'polypeptide(L)'
;MKLARRIGCYLALSLASVGGLSSASADTIFDDSENDLLIRFNPGTLEIGDEIVLAGTARYLTNMSFEFWGTTYGTNGAAFAGAVQARVRFYINDGAPFNGYSTPGTVFFDSGWFGGLFPTPRCTAIFSAGMDFPSSGLFIPTNDITWSVQFQNLGPGDALGVDIYSPATVGADYPDYWENNGHWALRTNSVTSAMNFASVWQASQLPIPIPYITHSANGVTVYWADAPGWILQQNPDLTLPGNWSDSTGVINSNGTNYLSVVEPTGNMFFRLKHP
;
A
#
# COMPACT_ATOMS: atom_id res chain seq x y z
N MET A 1 -3.79 -18.18 8.62
CA MET A 1 -3.62 -17.67 7.23
C MET A 1 -4.52 -16.45 7.09
N LYS A 2 -3.98 -15.25 6.83
CA LYS A 2 -4.82 -14.06 6.59
C LYS A 2 -5.50 -14.24 5.22
N LEU A 3 -6.82 -14.36 5.19
CA LEU A 3 -7.59 -14.44 3.94
C LEU A 3 -7.58 -13.06 3.29
N ALA A 4 -7.08 -12.98 2.05
CA ALA A 4 -6.98 -11.72 1.34
C ALA A 4 -8.37 -11.24 0.87
N ARG A 5 -8.87 -10.16 1.45
CA ARG A 5 -9.75 -9.20 0.74
C ARG A 5 -8.93 -8.30 -0.23
N ARG A 6 -7.75 -8.74 -0.68
CA ARG A 6 -6.59 -7.91 -1.10
C ARG A 6 -6.28 -7.91 -2.60
N ILE A 7 -7.11 -8.56 -3.42
CA ILE A 7 -6.81 -8.78 -4.85
C ILE A 7 -8.03 -8.34 -5.67
N GLY A 8 -7.85 -7.32 -6.49
CA GLY A 8 -8.84 -6.80 -7.43
C GLY A 8 -8.34 -6.98 -8.86
N CYS A 9 -9.02 -7.81 -9.66
CA CYS A 9 -8.78 -7.89 -11.09
C CYS A 9 -9.47 -6.71 -11.78
N TYR A 10 -8.76 -5.59 -11.92
CA TYR A 10 -9.11 -4.57 -12.90
C TYR A 10 -8.21 -4.79 -14.12
N LEU A 11 -8.81 -4.93 -15.31
CA LEU A 11 -8.03 -4.87 -16.55
C LEU A 11 -7.33 -3.51 -16.58
N ALA A 12 -6.03 -3.51 -16.90
CA ALA A 12 -5.22 -2.32 -17.10
C ALA A 12 -5.90 -1.36 -18.11
N LEU A 13 -6.63 -0.42 -17.55
CA LEU A 13 -7.09 0.83 -18.11
C LEU A 13 -7.00 1.71 -16.88
N SER A 14 -5.95 2.54 -16.80
CA SER A 14 -5.72 3.62 -15.84
C SER A 14 -6.48 3.47 -14.52
N LEU A 15 -5.79 3.39 -13.37
CA LEU A 15 -6.44 3.50 -12.07
C LEU A 15 -7.00 4.94 -11.84
N ALA A 16 -7.88 5.41 -12.73
CA ALA A 16 -8.79 6.51 -12.55
C ALA A 16 -9.80 6.05 -11.50
N SER A 17 -9.44 6.32 -10.24
CA SER A 17 -10.33 6.37 -9.08
C SER A 17 -11.23 5.14 -8.91
N VAL A 18 -10.82 4.23 -8.02
CA VAL A 18 -11.81 3.43 -7.28
C VAL A 18 -12.62 4.40 -6.41
N GLY A 19 -13.66 4.98 -7.01
CA GLY A 19 -14.65 5.80 -6.33
C GLY A 19 -15.46 4.90 -5.40
N GLY A 20 -15.37 5.16 -4.10
CA GLY A 20 -16.23 4.50 -3.12
C GLY A 20 -15.57 4.22 -1.78
N LEU A 21 -14.80 5.16 -1.25
CA LEU A 21 -14.52 5.48 0.16
C LEU A 21 -13.45 6.57 0.08
N SER A 22 -13.78 7.78 0.53
CA SER A 22 -12.88 8.94 0.47
C SER A 22 -11.64 8.69 1.33
N SER A 23 -10.59 8.13 0.72
CA SER A 23 -9.24 8.20 1.24
C SER A 23 -8.81 9.65 1.27
N ALA A 24 -8.07 10.04 2.31
CA ALA A 24 -7.45 11.36 2.44
C ALA A 24 -6.77 11.82 1.15
N SER A 25 -6.59 13.14 0.96
CA SER A 25 -5.74 13.72 -0.11
C SER A 25 -4.35 13.06 -0.09
N ALA A 26 -4.18 12.00 -0.87
CA ALA A 26 -2.95 11.23 -0.97
C ALA A 26 -2.28 11.60 -2.29
N ASP A 27 -1.06 12.12 -2.20
CA ASP A 27 -0.25 12.42 -3.36
C ASP A 27 0.32 11.12 -3.91
N THR A 28 0.28 10.94 -5.24
CA THR A 28 1.08 9.90 -5.88
C THR A 28 2.54 10.28 -5.75
N ILE A 29 3.32 9.47 -5.04
CA ILE A 29 4.74 9.71 -4.75
C ILE A 29 5.67 8.80 -5.56
N PHE A 30 5.13 7.75 -6.17
CA PHE A 30 5.81 6.92 -7.18
C PHE A 30 4.76 6.22 -8.05
N ASP A 31 5.02 6.10 -9.35
CA ASP A 31 4.15 5.39 -10.30
C ASP A 31 4.98 4.86 -11.48
N ASP A 32 5.07 3.54 -11.60
CA ASP A 32 5.64 2.82 -12.75
C ASP A 32 4.62 1.84 -13.36
N SER A 33 3.34 2.21 -13.38
CA SER A 33 2.25 1.31 -13.81
C SER A 33 1.75 1.56 -15.24
N GLU A 34 2.32 2.54 -15.96
CA GLU A 34 1.79 2.98 -17.26
C GLU A 34 2.57 2.42 -18.46
N ASN A 35 3.88 2.19 -18.32
CA ASN A 35 4.78 1.85 -19.43
C ASN A 35 5.17 0.36 -19.44
N ASP A 36 4.19 -0.52 -19.67
CA ASP A 36 4.39 -1.99 -19.76
C ASP A 36 5.31 -2.37 -20.93
N LEU A 37 6.41 -3.06 -20.64
CA LEU A 37 7.34 -3.56 -21.66
C LEU A 37 6.90 -4.90 -22.29
N LEU A 38 5.77 -5.47 -21.83
CA LEU A 38 5.23 -6.77 -22.22
C LEU A 38 6.21 -7.92 -21.92
N ILE A 39 7.02 -7.77 -20.87
CA ILE A 39 8.02 -8.74 -20.44
C ILE A 39 7.64 -9.27 -19.06
N ARG A 40 7.58 -10.59 -18.94
CA ARG A 40 7.34 -11.30 -17.68
C ARG A 40 8.64 -11.68 -17.00
N PHE A 41 8.74 -11.40 -15.71
CA PHE A 41 9.86 -11.86 -14.89
C PHE A 41 9.39 -12.86 -13.84
N ASN A 42 9.95 -14.06 -13.86
CA ASN A 42 9.67 -15.14 -12.90
C ASN A 42 10.89 -15.33 -11.97
N PRO A 43 10.84 -14.84 -10.72
CA PRO A 43 11.95 -15.01 -9.77
C PRO A 43 11.95 -16.38 -9.08
N GLY A 44 10.97 -17.24 -9.36
CA GLY A 44 10.75 -18.47 -8.61
C GLY A 44 10.47 -18.18 -7.13
N THR A 45 11.39 -18.60 -6.25
CA THR A 45 11.28 -18.37 -4.79
C THR A 45 12.23 -17.30 -4.27
N LEU A 46 13.02 -16.69 -5.16
CA LEU A 46 13.93 -15.60 -4.78
C LEU A 46 13.11 -14.38 -4.37
N GLU A 47 13.62 -13.63 -3.39
CA GLU A 47 13.09 -12.30 -3.09
C GLU A 47 13.77 -11.32 -4.05
N ILE A 48 12.95 -10.56 -4.77
CA ILE A 48 13.41 -9.54 -5.72
C ILE A 48 12.92 -8.18 -5.27
N GLY A 49 13.74 -7.16 -5.42
CA GLY A 49 13.42 -5.80 -5.01
C GLY A 49 13.78 -4.77 -6.06
N ASP A 50 13.00 -3.70 -6.06
CA ASP A 50 13.13 -2.54 -6.94
C ASP A 50 13.45 -1.31 -6.09
N GLU A 51 14.52 -0.62 -6.44
CA GLU A 51 15.01 0.58 -5.76
C GLU A 51 14.39 1.81 -6.42
N ILE A 52 13.63 2.56 -5.61
CA ILE A 52 12.81 3.67 -6.08
C ILE A 52 13.14 4.95 -5.31
N VAL A 53 13.06 6.06 -6.03
CA VAL A 53 13.20 7.42 -5.51
C VAL A 53 11.84 8.12 -5.53
N LEU A 54 11.33 8.40 -4.35
CA LEU A 54 10.01 8.99 -4.13
C LEU A 54 9.98 10.48 -4.46
N ALA A 55 8.97 10.90 -5.22
CA ALA A 55 8.67 12.29 -5.50
C ALA A 55 7.96 12.99 -4.32
N GLY A 56 7.86 14.33 -4.42
CA GLY A 56 7.15 15.16 -3.46
C GLY A 56 7.68 15.04 -2.02
N THR A 57 6.86 15.45 -1.06
CA THR A 57 7.21 15.50 0.38
C THR A 57 6.31 14.64 1.27
N ALA A 58 5.28 14.00 0.72
CA ALA A 58 4.36 13.15 1.46
C ALA A 58 5.02 11.82 1.86
N ARG A 59 4.99 11.48 3.15
CA ARG A 59 5.71 10.31 3.70
C ARG A 59 4.87 9.43 4.62
N TYR A 60 3.56 9.65 4.70
CA TYR A 60 2.64 8.74 5.38
C TYR A 60 1.91 7.90 4.33
N LEU A 61 2.49 6.76 3.97
CA LEU A 61 1.99 5.85 2.93
C LEU A 61 0.57 5.40 3.27
N THR A 62 -0.37 5.72 2.39
CA THR A 62 -1.78 5.36 2.51
C THR A 62 -2.12 4.17 1.64
N ASN A 63 -1.50 4.08 0.46
CA ASN A 63 -1.74 3.01 -0.51
C ASN A 63 -0.45 2.62 -1.20
N MET A 64 -0.27 1.31 -1.39
CA MET A 64 0.72 0.76 -2.30
C MET A 64 0.06 -0.36 -3.10
N SER A 65 0.38 -0.47 -4.38
CA SER A 65 0.01 -1.62 -5.19
C SER A 65 1.16 -2.09 -6.05
N PHE A 66 1.17 -3.36 -6.38
CA PHE A 66 2.04 -3.92 -7.42
C PHE A 66 1.28 -4.90 -8.31
N GLU A 67 1.76 -5.06 -9.53
CA GLU A 67 1.19 -6.02 -10.48
C GLU A 67 1.93 -7.36 -10.47
N PHE A 68 1.15 -8.44 -10.61
CA PHE A 68 1.66 -9.80 -10.73
C PHE A 68 0.93 -10.56 -11.84
N TRP A 69 1.61 -11.56 -12.38
CA TRP A 69 1.02 -12.56 -13.26
C TRP A 69 1.22 -13.95 -12.68
N GLY A 70 0.39 -14.90 -13.08
CA GLY A 70 0.50 -16.30 -12.66
C GLY A 70 -0.09 -17.28 -13.67
N THR A 71 0.50 -18.46 -13.78
CA THR A 71 0.00 -19.55 -14.62
C THR A 71 0.20 -20.90 -13.93
N THR A 72 -0.57 -21.89 -14.35
CA THR A 72 -0.40 -23.28 -13.92
C THR A 72 -0.79 -24.23 -15.04
N TYR A 73 0.01 -25.28 -15.25
CA TYR A 73 -0.23 -26.25 -16.32
C TYR A 73 -1.21 -27.38 -15.93
N GLY A 74 -1.43 -27.62 -14.63
CA GLY A 74 -2.12 -28.84 -14.15
C GLY A 74 -3.66 -28.76 -14.06
N THR A 75 -4.22 -27.55 -13.95
CA THR A 75 -5.66 -27.36 -13.64
C THR A 75 -6.42 -26.56 -14.71
N ASN A 76 -5.95 -26.57 -15.97
CA ASN A 76 -6.43 -25.66 -17.03
C ASN A 76 -6.41 -24.18 -16.60
N GLY A 77 -5.44 -23.78 -15.77
CA GLY A 77 -5.34 -22.41 -15.28
C GLY A 77 -6.32 -22.01 -14.18
N ALA A 78 -7.17 -22.92 -13.67
CA ALA A 78 -8.22 -22.55 -12.71
C ALA A 78 -7.72 -22.19 -11.30
N ALA A 79 -6.67 -22.85 -10.80
CA ALA A 79 -6.09 -22.58 -9.48
C ALA A 79 -4.67 -23.13 -9.41
N PHE A 80 -3.77 -22.46 -8.70
CA PHE A 80 -2.43 -22.99 -8.46
C PHE A 80 -2.47 -24.38 -7.82
N ALA A 81 -1.52 -25.24 -8.19
CA ALA A 81 -1.36 -26.56 -7.60
C ALA A 81 -0.88 -26.46 -6.14
N GLY A 82 -0.10 -25.44 -5.81
CA GLY A 82 0.36 -25.12 -4.46
C GLY A 82 -0.51 -24.09 -3.75
N ALA A 83 -0.41 -24.05 -2.42
CA ALA A 83 -0.99 -23.00 -1.60
C ALA A 83 -0.11 -21.73 -1.66
N VAL A 84 -0.04 -21.14 -2.85
CA VAL A 84 0.88 -20.05 -3.20
C VAL A 84 0.68 -18.84 -2.29
N GLN A 85 1.79 -18.28 -1.83
CA GLN A 85 1.83 -17.09 -0.99
C GLN A 85 2.86 -16.09 -1.51
N ALA A 86 2.63 -14.82 -1.21
CA ALA A 86 3.59 -13.74 -1.41
C ALA A 86 3.90 -13.05 -0.08
N ARG A 87 5.05 -12.38 -0.03
CA ARG A 87 5.43 -11.45 1.02
C ARG A 87 6.02 -10.21 0.35
N VAL A 88 5.56 -9.04 0.78
CA VAL A 88 6.07 -7.73 0.37
C VAL A 88 6.77 -7.07 1.54
N ARG A 89 7.92 -6.46 1.28
CA ARG A 89 8.70 -5.73 2.29
C ARG A 89 9.23 -4.42 1.75
N PHE A 90 9.40 -3.46 2.64
CA PHE A 90 10.03 -2.18 2.33
C PHE A 90 11.27 -1.97 3.20
N TYR A 91 12.33 -1.51 2.56
CA TYR A 91 13.67 -1.41 3.14
C TYR A 91 14.24 0.00 3.01
N ILE A 92 15.03 0.38 4.00
CA ILE A 92 16.04 1.42 3.87
C ILE A 92 17.26 0.78 3.19
N ASN A 93 17.88 1.50 2.27
CA ASN A 93 19.12 1.08 1.60
C ASN A 93 20.34 1.41 2.47
N ASP A 94 20.39 0.81 3.66
CA ASP A 94 21.45 0.95 4.67
C ASP A 94 22.19 -0.36 4.97
N GLY A 95 21.99 -1.38 4.12
CA GLY A 95 22.62 -2.68 4.24
C GLY A 95 24.10 -2.67 3.83
N ALA A 96 24.78 -3.80 4.08
CA ALA A 96 26.18 -3.98 3.72
C ALA A 96 26.37 -3.78 2.20
N PRO A 97 27.29 -2.90 1.75
CA PRO A 97 27.36 -2.54 0.34
C PRO A 97 27.70 -3.72 -0.59
N PHE A 98 27.01 -3.79 -1.73
CA PHE A 98 27.36 -4.63 -2.86
C PHE A 98 28.03 -3.76 -3.93
N ASN A 99 29.33 -3.98 -4.19
CA ASN A 99 30.12 -3.18 -5.15
C ASN A 99 30.02 -1.65 -4.94
N GLY A 100 29.86 -1.20 -3.69
CA GLY A 100 29.77 0.21 -3.34
C GLY A 100 28.35 0.78 -3.28
N TYR A 101 27.33 0.01 -3.68
CA TYR A 101 25.91 0.37 -3.54
C TYR A 101 25.36 -0.22 -2.25
N SER A 102 24.73 0.60 -1.41
CA SER A 102 24.11 0.12 -0.18
C SER A 102 22.95 -0.81 -0.52
N THR A 103 22.96 -2.02 0.01
CA THR A 103 21.89 -2.99 -0.25
C THR A 103 20.66 -2.67 0.60
N PRO A 104 19.50 -3.29 0.33
CA PRO A 104 18.39 -3.28 1.26
C PRO A 104 18.82 -3.83 2.64
N GLY A 105 18.51 -3.11 3.71
CA GLY A 105 18.96 -3.44 5.06
C GLY A 105 17.81 -3.42 6.07
N THR A 106 17.56 -2.26 6.68
CA THR A 106 16.53 -2.05 7.69
C THR A 106 15.14 -2.19 7.08
N VAL A 107 14.38 -3.19 7.54
CA VAL A 107 12.97 -3.39 7.17
C VAL A 107 12.08 -2.42 7.96
N PHE A 108 11.35 -1.54 7.28
CA PHE A 108 10.34 -0.67 7.94
C PHE A 108 8.89 -1.13 7.67
N PHE A 109 8.70 -2.11 6.79
CA PHE A 109 7.42 -2.80 6.60
C PHE A 109 7.62 -4.25 6.16
N ASP A 110 6.82 -5.16 6.72
CA ASP A 110 6.70 -6.55 6.29
C ASP A 110 5.23 -6.94 6.31
N SER A 111 4.69 -7.31 5.14
CA SER A 111 3.29 -7.73 5.02
C SER A 111 2.99 -9.05 5.76
N GLY A 112 4.03 -9.81 6.10
CA GLY A 112 3.97 -11.25 6.34
C GLY A 112 3.58 -12.01 5.08
N TRP A 113 3.52 -13.34 5.18
CA TRP A 113 3.04 -14.18 4.09
C TRP A 113 1.51 -14.06 3.95
N PHE A 114 1.04 -13.65 2.78
CA PHE A 114 -0.37 -13.60 2.43
C PHE A 114 -0.66 -14.53 1.24
N GLY A 115 -1.85 -15.14 1.24
CA GLY A 115 -2.35 -15.96 0.15
C GLY A 115 -3.40 -15.22 -0.68
N GLY A 116 -4.21 -15.99 -1.41
CA GLY A 116 -5.29 -15.45 -2.25
C GLY A 116 -4.86 -15.18 -3.69
N LEU A 117 -3.59 -15.39 -4.03
CA LEU A 117 -3.08 -15.35 -5.39
C LEU A 117 -3.72 -16.47 -6.22
N PHE A 118 -4.00 -16.20 -7.48
CA PHE A 118 -4.54 -17.16 -8.44
C PHE A 118 -3.87 -16.98 -9.80
N PRO A 119 -3.89 -18.02 -10.67
CA PRO A 119 -3.41 -17.87 -12.03
C PRO A 119 -4.17 -16.76 -12.76
N THR A 120 -3.44 -15.82 -13.33
CA THR A 120 -3.97 -14.65 -14.01
C THR A 120 -2.98 -14.15 -15.05
N PRO A 121 -3.43 -13.68 -16.24
CA PRO A 121 -2.54 -12.99 -17.16
C PRO A 121 -1.87 -11.75 -16.53
N ARG A 122 -2.61 -11.07 -15.64
CA ARG A 122 -2.20 -9.89 -14.88
C ARG A 122 -3.22 -9.57 -13.79
N CYS A 123 -2.77 -9.15 -12.62
CA CYS A 123 -3.63 -8.68 -11.54
C CYS A 123 -2.85 -7.78 -10.60
N THR A 124 -3.56 -6.95 -9.82
CA THR A 124 -2.97 -6.00 -8.88
C THR A 124 -3.21 -6.48 -7.45
N ALA A 125 -2.14 -6.53 -6.66
CA ALA A 125 -2.22 -6.66 -5.22
C ALA A 125 -2.18 -5.27 -4.57
N ILE A 126 -3.08 -5.00 -3.62
CA ILE A 126 -3.26 -3.68 -3.01
C ILE A 126 -3.06 -3.76 -1.50
N PHE A 127 -2.32 -2.78 -0.97
CA PHE A 127 -2.09 -2.54 0.45
C PHE A 127 -2.62 -1.15 0.81
N SER A 128 -3.28 -1.03 1.95
CA SER A 128 -3.88 0.25 2.38
C SER A 128 -3.79 0.53 3.88
N ALA A 129 -3.84 1.81 4.22
CA ALA A 129 -3.97 2.29 5.60
C ALA A 129 -5.23 1.76 6.28
N GLY A 130 -5.07 1.33 7.53
CA GLY A 130 -6.13 0.74 8.35
C GLY A 130 -6.35 -0.75 8.11
N MET A 131 -5.83 -1.31 7.00
CA MET A 131 -5.90 -2.73 6.70
C MET A 131 -4.54 -3.42 6.77
N ASP A 132 -3.54 -2.86 6.10
CA ASP A 132 -2.18 -3.38 6.02
C ASP A 132 -1.17 -2.45 6.69
N PHE A 133 -1.39 -1.14 6.57
CA PHE A 133 -0.62 -0.12 7.28
C PHE A 133 -1.38 0.37 8.51
N PRO A 134 -0.72 1.06 9.46
CA PRO A 134 -1.41 1.84 10.47
C PRO A 134 -2.47 2.73 9.83
N SER A 135 -3.61 2.95 10.50
CA SER A 135 -4.67 3.83 9.99
C SER A 135 -4.22 5.28 9.79
N SER A 136 -3.14 5.69 10.47
CA SER A 136 -2.45 6.97 10.27
C SER A 136 -1.59 7.05 9.00
N GLY A 137 -1.48 5.96 8.24
CA GLY A 137 -0.46 5.76 7.21
C GLY A 137 0.85 5.21 7.79
N LEU A 138 1.60 4.48 6.96
CA LEU A 138 2.94 3.98 7.30
C LEU A 138 3.98 5.08 7.01
N PHE A 139 4.76 5.49 8.02
CA PHE A 139 5.81 6.47 7.81
C PHE A 139 6.97 5.90 6.96
N ILE A 140 7.34 6.62 5.91
CA ILE A 140 8.48 6.30 5.05
C ILE A 140 9.70 7.15 5.49
N PRO A 141 10.80 6.53 5.94
CA PRO A 141 11.89 7.23 6.60
C PRO A 141 12.87 7.95 5.66
N THR A 142 12.88 7.62 4.37
CA THR A 142 13.80 8.19 3.36
C THR A 142 13.11 8.23 2.00
N ASN A 143 13.66 9.02 1.07
CA ASN A 143 13.15 9.12 -0.30
C ASN A 143 13.64 7.99 -1.19
N ASP A 144 14.77 7.40 -0.84
CA ASP A 144 15.42 6.30 -1.56
C ASP A 144 15.19 5.02 -0.74
N ILE A 145 14.34 4.14 -1.27
CA ILE A 145 13.93 2.90 -0.62
C ILE A 145 13.94 1.75 -1.62
N THR A 146 14.02 0.53 -1.13
CA THR A 146 13.70 -0.66 -1.93
C THR A 146 12.42 -1.29 -1.43
N TRP A 147 11.52 -1.62 -2.35
CA TRP A 147 10.42 -2.54 -2.07
C TRP A 147 10.71 -3.89 -2.71
N SER A 148 10.27 -4.97 -2.07
CA SER A 148 10.51 -6.32 -2.57
C SER A 148 9.24 -7.15 -2.57
N VAL A 149 9.26 -8.20 -3.40
CA VAL A 149 8.31 -9.29 -3.36
C VAL A 149 9.04 -10.63 -3.36
N GLN A 150 8.55 -11.57 -2.54
CA GLN A 150 8.97 -12.97 -2.54
C GLN A 150 7.76 -13.87 -2.66
N PHE A 151 7.89 -14.97 -3.40
CA PHE A 151 6.86 -15.99 -3.54
C PHE A 151 7.29 -17.32 -2.90
N GLN A 152 6.33 -18.09 -2.39
CA GLN A 152 6.58 -19.42 -1.85
C GLN A 152 5.40 -20.37 -2.07
N ASN A 153 5.62 -21.65 -1.73
CA ASN A 153 4.64 -22.73 -1.84
C ASN A 153 4.09 -22.94 -3.27
N LEU A 154 4.92 -22.71 -4.29
CA LEU A 154 4.63 -23.07 -5.68
C LEU A 154 4.51 -24.60 -5.78
N GLY A 155 3.41 -25.08 -6.37
CA GLY A 155 3.21 -26.49 -6.69
C GLY A 155 3.77 -26.87 -8.06
N PRO A 156 3.73 -28.15 -8.43
CA PRO A 156 4.16 -28.61 -9.75
C PRO A 156 3.42 -27.89 -10.87
N GLY A 157 4.19 -27.25 -11.77
CA GLY A 157 3.65 -26.53 -12.93
C GLY A 157 3.15 -25.12 -12.64
N ASP A 158 3.23 -24.65 -11.39
CA ASP A 158 2.93 -23.26 -11.06
C ASP A 158 4.10 -22.34 -11.45
N ALA A 159 3.78 -21.19 -12.04
CA ALA A 159 4.71 -20.10 -12.28
C ALA A 159 4.03 -18.77 -11.94
N LEU A 160 4.74 -17.88 -11.28
CA LEU A 160 4.24 -16.62 -10.77
C LEU A 160 5.38 -15.60 -10.80
N GLY A 161 5.05 -14.35 -11.03
CA GLY A 161 6.05 -13.30 -11.11
C GLY A 161 5.45 -11.92 -11.23
N VAL A 162 6.30 -10.98 -11.61
CA VAL A 162 5.96 -9.58 -11.89
C VAL A 162 6.16 -9.29 -13.38
N ASP A 163 5.53 -8.23 -13.85
CA ASP A 163 5.75 -7.69 -15.19
C ASP A 163 6.75 -6.53 -15.13
N ILE A 164 7.52 -6.34 -16.19
CA ILE A 164 8.52 -5.28 -16.28
C ILE A 164 7.93 -4.02 -16.92
N TYR A 165 8.08 -2.90 -16.22
CA TYR A 165 7.64 -1.58 -16.64
C TYR A 165 8.83 -0.63 -16.67
N SER A 166 8.80 0.35 -17.57
CA SER A 166 9.78 1.45 -17.60
C SER A 166 9.42 2.44 -18.73
N PRO A 167 9.62 3.77 -18.55
CA PRO A 167 10.07 4.44 -17.32
C PRO A 167 8.92 4.74 -16.35
N ALA A 168 9.25 4.97 -15.08
CA ALA A 168 8.30 5.54 -14.12
C ALA A 168 7.75 6.90 -14.60
N THR A 169 6.45 7.14 -14.38
CA THR A 169 5.77 8.41 -14.68
C THR A 169 5.82 9.39 -13.51
N VAL A 170 5.98 8.90 -12.28
CA VAL A 170 6.21 9.69 -11.07
C VAL A 170 7.32 9.06 -10.26
N GLY A 171 8.25 9.89 -9.75
CA GLY A 171 9.45 9.42 -9.08
C GLY A 171 10.52 8.98 -10.06
N ALA A 172 11.46 8.16 -9.61
CA ALA A 172 12.47 7.55 -10.45
C ALA A 172 12.84 6.17 -9.91
N ASP A 173 13.45 5.36 -10.77
CA ASP A 173 13.93 4.01 -10.48
C ASP A 173 15.30 3.79 -11.17
N TYR A 174 15.88 2.62 -10.92
CA TYR A 174 17.16 2.22 -11.50
C TYR A 174 16.98 1.04 -12.46
N PRO A 175 17.76 0.93 -13.54
CA PRO A 175 17.56 -0.09 -14.58
C PRO A 175 17.91 -1.53 -14.15
N ASP A 176 18.27 -1.73 -12.90
CA ASP A 176 18.67 -2.99 -12.27
C ASP A 176 17.68 -3.37 -11.15
N TYR A 177 17.86 -4.55 -10.58
CA TYR A 177 17.04 -5.00 -9.47
C TYR A 177 17.90 -5.71 -8.42
N TRP A 178 17.43 -5.68 -7.19
CA TRP A 178 18.00 -6.42 -6.09
C TRP A 178 17.49 -7.87 -6.10
N GLU A 179 18.40 -8.85 -6.08
CA GLU A 179 18.08 -10.26 -5.89
C GLU A 179 18.62 -10.73 -4.53
N ASN A 180 17.80 -11.41 -3.73
CA ASN A 180 18.21 -12.01 -2.47
C ASN A 180 18.17 -13.53 -2.53
N ASN A 181 19.35 -14.14 -2.42
CA ASN A 181 19.53 -15.58 -2.25
C ASN A 181 20.38 -15.89 -1.00
N GLY A 182 19.98 -15.33 0.14
CA GLY A 182 20.73 -15.35 1.40
C GLY A 182 21.70 -14.16 1.56
N HIS A 183 21.89 -13.38 0.49
CA HIS A 183 22.55 -12.09 0.46
C HIS A 183 21.99 -11.29 -0.72
N TRP A 184 21.98 -9.96 -0.61
CA TRP A 184 21.57 -9.07 -1.68
C TRP A 184 22.67 -8.91 -2.73
N ALA A 185 22.28 -8.99 -3.99
CA ALA A 185 23.14 -8.72 -5.13
C ALA A 185 22.36 -7.90 -6.18
N LEU A 186 23.04 -6.94 -6.79
CA LEU A 186 22.47 -6.14 -7.88
C LEU A 186 22.53 -6.97 -9.17
N ARG A 187 21.42 -7.02 -9.90
CA ARG A 187 21.24 -7.84 -11.10
C ARG A 187 20.62 -7.03 -12.23
N THR A 188 20.93 -7.46 -13.45
CA THR A 188 20.25 -7.03 -14.67
C THR A 188 19.84 -8.28 -15.45
N ASN A 189 19.16 -8.11 -16.58
CA ASN A 189 18.94 -9.19 -17.53
C ASN A 189 19.42 -8.79 -18.93
N SER A 190 19.49 -9.75 -19.84
CA SER A 190 19.86 -9.50 -21.24
C SER A 190 18.67 -9.23 -22.17
N VAL A 191 17.45 -9.20 -21.61
CA VAL A 191 16.19 -9.11 -22.37
C VAL A 191 15.74 -7.66 -22.50
N THR A 192 16.00 -6.84 -21.48
CA THR A 192 15.64 -5.43 -21.39
C THR A 192 16.76 -4.65 -20.72
N SER A 193 16.89 -3.37 -21.06
CA SER A 193 17.83 -2.44 -20.42
C SER A 193 17.31 -1.85 -19.11
N ALA A 194 16.07 -2.16 -18.70
CA ALA A 194 15.44 -1.71 -17.46
C ALA A 194 14.75 -2.90 -16.76
N MET A 195 14.81 -2.95 -15.44
CA MET A 195 14.35 -4.06 -14.60
C MET A 195 13.46 -3.57 -13.46
N ASN A 196 12.46 -2.75 -13.80
CA ASN A 196 11.58 -2.12 -12.83
C ASN A 196 10.24 -2.85 -12.81
N PHE A 197 9.57 -2.84 -11.66
CA PHE A 197 8.34 -3.59 -11.46
C PHE A 197 7.16 -2.64 -11.25
N ALA A 198 6.06 -2.90 -11.96
CA ALA A 198 4.86 -2.06 -11.84
C ALA A 198 4.41 -1.91 -10.39
N SER A 199 4.51 -0.69 -9.89
CA SER A 199 3.97 -0.31 -8.60
C SER A 199 3.49 1.14 -8.56
N VAL A 200 2.52 1.40 -7.69
CA VAL A 200 1.97 2.74 -7.45
C VAL A 200 1.95 2.99 -5.95
N TRP A 201 2.41 4.17 -5.55
CA TRP A 201 2.54 4.57 -4.16
C TRP A 201 1.86 5.90 -3.92
N GLN A 202 0.98 5.95 -2.93
CA GLN A 202 0.27 7.17 -2.55
C GLN A 202 0.44 7.43 -1.06
N ALA A 203 0.76 8.67 -0.71
CA ALA A 203 1.04 9.06 0.67
C ALA A 203 0.40 10.40 1.02
N SER A 204 0.10 10.60 2.30
CA SER A 204 -0.30 11.91 2.83
C SER A 204 0.90 12.68 3.39
N GLN A 205 0.81 14.02 3.36
CA GLN A 205 1.83 14.92 3.91
C GLN A 205 1.99 14.79 5.43
N LEU A 206 0.86 14.54 6.11
CA LEU A 206 0.76 14.41 7.55
C LEU A 206 0.11 13.06 7.88
N PRO A 207 0.31 12.53 9.10
CA PRO A 207 -0.37 11.30 9.50
C PRO A 207 -1.87 11.51 9.42
N ILE A 208 -2.60 10.51 8.93
CA ILE A 208 -4.06 10.56 8.95
C ILE A 208 -4.52 10.63 10.41
N PRO A 209 -5.24 11.70 10.84
CA PRO A 209 -5.73 11.80 12.19
C PRO A 209 -6.75 10.69 12.45
N ILE A 210 -6.60 10.03 13.59
CA ILE A 210 -7.51 8.97 14.03
C ILE A 210 -8.38 9.56 15.15
N PRO A 211 -9.72 9.58 15.00
CA PRO A 211 -10.59 10.01 16.08
C PRO A 211 -10.61 8.94 17.19
N TYR A 212 -10.54 9.38 18.45
CA TYR A 212 -10.78 8.53 19.62
C TYR A 212 -11.82 9.16 20.53
N ILE A 213 -12.48 8.33 21.34
CA ILE A 213 -13.61 8.74 22.17
C ILE A 213 -13.30 8.44 23.63
N THR A 214 -13.60 9.39 24.51
CA THR A 214 -13.62 9.18 25.96
C THR A 214 -15.01 9.45 26.53
N HIS A 215 -15.35 8.77 27.62
CA HIS A 215 -16.60 8.97 28.34
C HIS A 215 -16.32 9.56 29.72
N SER A 216 -17.14 10.52 30.15
CA SER A 216 -17.10 11.06 31.51
C SER A 216 -18.50 11.40 32.00
N ALA A 217 -18.93 10.80 33.11
CA ALA A 217 -20.29 10.98 33.66
C ALA A 217 -21.37 10.86 32.58
N ASN A 218 -22.03 11.97 32.23
CA ASN A 218 -23.09 12.05 31.23
C ASN A 218 -22.59 12.59 29.86
N GLY A 219 -21.28 12.65 29.64
CA GLY A 219 -20.68 13.27 28.45
C GLY A 219 -19.80 12.31 27.66
N VAL A 220 -19.69 12.59 26.37
CA VAL A 220 -18.79 11.94 25.42
C VAL A 220 -17.91 13.01 24.80
N THR A 221 -16.61 12.79 24.75
CA THR A 221 -15.70 13.69 24.02
C THR A 221 -14.98 12.91 22.92
N VAL A 222 -15.07 13.41 21.70
CA VAL A 222 -14.35 12.91 20.53
C VAL A 222 -13.11 13.77 20.35
N TYR A 223 -11.93 13.16 20.20
CA TYR A 223 -10.65 13.83 20.02
C TYR A 223 -9.97 13.37 18.75
N TRP A 224 -9.19 14.24 18.11
CA TRP A 224 -8.29 13.88 17.02
C TRP A 224 -7.11 14.86 16.94
N ALA A 225 -6.01 14.42 16.32
CA ALA A 225 -4.88 15.30 16.06
C ALA A 225 -5.28 16.43 15.10
N ASP A 226 -4.77 17.64 15.35
CA ASP A 226 -4.98 18.77 14.45
C ASP A 226 -4.17 18.62 13.17
N ALA A 227 -4.88 18.26 12.10
CA ALA A 227 -4.32 18.10 10.77
C ALA A 227 -5.13 18.94 9.77
N PRO A 228 -4.47 19.74 8.90
CA PRO A 228 -5.13 20.55 7.87
C PRO A 228 -6.11 19.74 7.03
N GLY A 229 -7.25 20.36 6.72
CA GLY A 229 -8.27 19.80 5.83
C GLY A 229 -9.23 18.80 6.47
N TRP A 230 -9.01 18.32 7.69
CA TRP A 230 -9.92 17.35 8.32
C TRP A 230 -11.08 18.01 9.07
N ILE A 231 -12.30 17.56 8.79
CA ILE A 231 -13.54 18.02 9.42
C ILE A 231 -14.20 16.83 10.12
N LEU A 232 -14.65 17.03 11.37
CA LEU A 232 -15.48 16.05 12.07
C LEU A 232 -16.89 16.09 11.50
N GLN A 233 -17.40 14.94 11.08
CA GLN A 233 -18.79 14.76 10.69
C GLN A 233 -19.51 13.84 11.67
N GLN A 234 -20.82 14.07 11.80
CA GLN A 234 -21.72 13.29 12.63
C GLN A 234 -22.92 12.77 11.84
N ASN A 235 -23.45 11.63 12.27
CA ASN A 235 -24.68 11.03 11.74
C ASN A 235 -25.44 10.37 12.91
N PRO A 236 -26.76 10.59 13.07
CA PRO A 236 -27.56 9.89 14.08
C PRO A 236 -27.96 8.45 13.69
N ASP A 237 -27.84 8.08 12.42
CA ASP A 237 -28.33 6.81 11.87
C ASP A 237 -27.49 6.32 10.68
N LEU A 238 -26.75 5.23 10.88
CA LEU A 238 -25.95 4.60 9.82
C LEU A 238 -26.77 3.81 8.80
N THR A 239 -28.08 3.62 8.99
CA THR A 239 -28.94 2.96 7.99
C THR A 239 -29.18 3.83 6.75
N LEU A 240 -28.90 5.13 6.84
CA LEU A 240 -29.01 6.11 5.75
C LEU A 240 -27.60 6.56 5.30
N PRO A 241 -27.05 6.02 4.19
CA PRO A 241 -25.63 6.18 3.81
C PRO A 241 -25.14 7.63 3.59
N GLY A 242 -26.05 8.58 3.39
CA GLY A 242 -25.75 9.98 3.05
C GLY A 242 -25.96 11.01 4.16
N ASN A 243 -26.46 10.63 5.33
CA ASN A 243 -26.90 11.60 6.35
C ASN A 243 -25.77 12.15 7.25
N TRP A 244 -24.57 12.30 6.68
CA TRP A 244 -23.43 12.86 7.39
C TRP A 244 -23.44 14.39 7.27
N SER A 245 -23.34 15.06 8.41
CA SER A 245 -23.28 16.52 8.51
C SER A 245 -22.04 16.94 9.29
N ASP A 246 -21.51 18.13 9.02
CA ASP A 246 -20.35 18.63 9.75
C ASP A 246 -20.75 18.92 11.21
N SER A 247 -19.91 18.47 12.14
CA SER A 247 -20.08 18.73 13.56
C SER A 247 -19.73 20.19 13.87
N THR A 248 -20.55 20.82 14.69
CA THR A 248 -20.31 22.18 15.19
C THR A 248 -19.74 22.14 16.62
N GLY A 249 -19.11 23.22 17.07
CA GLY A 249 -18.59 23.31 18.44
C GLY A 249 -17.27 22.58 18.68
N VAL A 250 -16.52 22.26 17.62
CA VAL A 250 -15.16 21.73 17.72
C VAL A 250 -14.23 22.79 18.32
N ILE A 251 -13.44 22.40 19.30
CA ILE A 251 -12.43 23.23 19.95
C ILE A 251 -11.05 22.67 19.61
N ASN A 252 -10.10 23.55 19.32
CA ASN A 252 -8.68 23.20 19.21
C ASN A 252 -7.94 23.63 20.48
N SER A 253 -7.13 22.73 21.04
CA SER A 253 -6.21 23.06 22.12
C SER A 253 -4.91 22.30 21.94
N ASN A 254 -3.80 23.03 21.86
CA ASN A 254 -2.44 22.48 21.76
C ASN A 254 -2.28 21.39 20.68
N GLY A 255 -2.85 21.58 19.50
CA GLY A 255 -2.74 20.62 18.38
C GLY A 255 -3.64 19.39 18.53
N THR A 256 -4.60 19.41 19.45
CA THR A 256 -5.67 18.41 19.55
C THR A 256 -7.01 19.10 19.34
N ASN A 257 -7.76 18.63 18.34
CA ASN A 257 -9.15 19.00 18.14
C ASN A 257 -10.05 18.09 18.99
N TYR A 258 -11.11 18.65 19.56
CA TYR A 258 -12.09 17.86 20.28
C TYR A 258 -13.52 18.43 20.22
N LEU A 259 -14.49 17.54 20.36
CA LEU A 259 -15.91 17.87 20.50
C LEU A 259 -16.47 17.16 21.73
N SER A 260 -16.96 17.93 22.71
CA SER A 260 -17.66 17.39 23.87
C SER A 260 -19.18 17.47 23.65
N VAL A 261 -19.84 16.33 23.74
CA VAL A 261 -21.30 16.20 23.74
C VAL A 261 -21.75 15.88 25.16
N VAL A 262 -22.53 16.78 25.75
CA VAL A 262 -23.10 16.61 27.09
C VAL A 262 -24.51 16.06 26.95
N GLU A 263 -24.84 15.04 27.74
CA GLU A 263 -26.15 14.37 27.75
C GLU A 263 -26.59 13.92 26.34
N PRO A 264 -25.78 13.09 25.64
CA PRO A 264 -26.10 12.66 24.29
C PRO A 264 -27.42 11.89 24.28
N THR A 265 -28.35 12.31 23.42
CA THR A 265 -29.64 11.64 23.21
C THR A 265 -29.59 10.76 21.97
N GLY A 266 -30.00 9.50 22.11
CA GLY A 266 -30.02 8.55 20.99
C GLY A 266 -28.62 8.08 20.57
N ASN A 267 -28.51 7.60 19.34
CA ASN A 267 -27.24 7.15 18.77
C ASN A 267 -26.52 8.32 18.09
N MET A 268 -25.20 8.39 18.24
CA MET A 268 -24.36 9.34 17.53
C MET A 268 -23.15 8.60 16.95
N PHE A 269 -22.92 8.80 15.67
CA PHE A 269 -21.78 8.25 14.94
C PHE A 269 -20.91 9.39 14.45
N PHE A 270 -19.60 9.23 14.56
CA PHE A 270 -18.63 10.24 14.16
C PHE A 270 -17.64 9.68 13.15
N ARG A 271 -17.20 10.51 12.22
CA ARG A 271 -16.07 10.23 11.33
C ARG A 271 -15.29 11.52 11.07
N LEU A 272 -14.00 11.38 10.78
CA LEU A 272 -13.25 12.47 10.16
C LEU A 272 -13.40 12.36 8.64
N LYS A 273 -13.64 13.49 7.98
CA LYS A 273 -13.67 13.62 6.54
C LYS A 273 -12.63 14.64 6.11
N HIS A 274 -11.83 14.30 5.11
CA HIS A 274 -11.04 15.25 4.36
C HIS A 274 -11.78 15.57 3.04
N PRO A 275 -11.97 16.85 2.65
CA PRO A 275 -12.50 17.25 1.36
C PRO A 275 -11.72 16.68 0.18
#